data_AF-A0A7J2ZDR1-F1
#
_entry.id   AF-A0A7J2ZDR1-F1
#
_cell.length_a   1.000
_cell.length_b   1.000
_cell.length_c   1.000
_cell.angle_alpha   90.00
_cell.angle_beta   90.00
_cell.angle_gamma   90.00
#
_symmetry.space_group_name_H-M   'P 1'
#
loop_
_entity.id
_entity.type
_entity.pdbx_description
1 polymer ?
#
loop_
_entity_poly.entity_id
_entity_poly.type
_entity_poly.pdbx_seq_one_letter_code
_entity_poly.pdbx_strand_id
1 'polypeptide(L)'
;MSLKDFDHYASSAISILKKEAPKEAIIIHHDDADGLCSAAITQKALEREGIKTKTFCLEKVYAEVIEDVHSKTGQTIFYVDIGSSHADLISEYNKERNLTIILDHHDPKNSKDPKVLDLNLENFGFKGETDFSGATCCYLFAKALNKSNYDLGYLALVGSCEIPEGFKS
;
A
#
# COMPACT_ATOMS: atom_id res chain seq x y z
N MET A 1 -4.55 -19.75 1.36
CA MET A 1 -4.78 -18.53 0.58
C MET A 1 -6.19 -18.05 0.89
N SER A 2 -6.27 -17.17 1.88
CA SER A 2 -7.49 -16.63 2.47
C SER A 2 -7.20 -15.26 3.09
N LEU A 3 -8.23 -14.48 3.41
CA LEU A 3 -8.08 -13.22 4.17
C LEU A 3 -7.30 -13.39 5.49
N LYS A 4 -7.31 -14.57 6.10
CA LYS A 4 -6.51 -14.85 7.31
C LYS A 4 -5.01 -14.79 7.05
N ASP A 5 -4.59 -15.17 5.84
CA ASP A 5 -3.18 -15.10 5.46
C ASP A 5 -2.79 -13.63 5.29
N PHE A 6 -3.58 -12.83 4.57
CA PHE A 6 -3.40 -11.38 4.50
C PHE A 6 -3.31 -10.74 5.89
N ASP A 7 -4.26 -11.03 6.79
CA ASP A 7 -4.28 -10.49 8.15
C ASP A 7 -2.98 -10.79 8.92
N HIS A 8 -2.40 -11.98 8.72
CA HIS A 8 -1.13 -12.37 9.33
C HIS A 8 0.05 -11.55 8.80
N TYR A 9 0.15 -11.38 7.48
CA TYR A 9 1.22 -10.58 6.86
C TYR A 9 1.07 -9.09 7.16
N ALA A 10 -0.15 -8.56 7.08
CA ALA A 10 -0.46 -7.20 7.48
C ALA A 10 -0.10 -6.96 8.96
N SER A 11 -0.46 -7.87 9.87
CA SER A 11 -0.07 -7.76 11.29
C SER A 11 1.45 -7.75 11.49
N SER A 12 2.18 -8.51 10.69
CA SER A 12 3.65 -8.53 10.72
C SER A 12 4.23 -7.20 10.23
N ALA A 13 3.74 -6.67 9.10
CA ALA A 13 4.15 -5.36 8.57
C ALA A 13 3.81 -4.22 9.55
N ILE A 14 2.64 -4.25 10.17
CA ILE A 14 2.21 -3.30 11.21
C ILE A 14 3.12 -3.38 12.44
N SER A 15 3.52 -4.58 12.85
CA SER A 15 4.44 -4.77 13.98
C SER A 15 5.82 -4.16 13.69
N ILE A 16 6.32 -4.30 12.45
CA ILE A 16 7.55 -3.65 11.99
C ILE A 16 7.36 -2.13 12.00
N LEU A 17 6.29 -1.61 11.40
CA LEU A 17 5.98 -0.17 11.37
C LEU A 17 5.95 0.44 12.78
N LYS A 18 5.26 -0.21 13.73
CA LYS A 18 5.17 0.24 15.13
C LYS A 18 6.52 0.19 15.85
N LYS A 19 7.36 -0.79 15.53
CA LYS A 19 8.71 -0.90 16.08
C LYS A 19 9.65 0.19 15.56
N GLU A 20 9.60 0.49 14.26
CA GLU A 20 10.37 1.57 13.66
C GLU A 20 9.92 2.96 14.17
N ALA A 21 8.66 3.08 14.60
CA ALA A 21 8.06 4.30 15.17
C ALA A 21 8.39 5.57 14.35
N PRO A 22 8.10 5.56 13.02
CA PRO A 22 8.47 6.67 12.15
C PRO A 22 7.73 7.94 12.54
N LYS A 23 8.42 9.09 12.43
CA LYS A 23 7.79 10.41 12.62
C LYS A 23 7.08 10.89 11.35
N GLU A 24 7.52 10.40 10.20
CA GLU A 24 7.02 10.78 8.89
C GLU A 24 7.02 9.55 7.95
N ALA A 25 6.02 9.47 7.09
CA ALA A 25 5.93 8.50 6.01
C ALA A 25 5.69 9.20 4.67
N ILE A 26 6.26 8.64 3.61
CA ILE A 26 5.99 9.05 2.22
C ILE A 26 4.92 8.11 1.66
N ILE A 27 3.92 8.66 0.98
CA ILE A 27 2.85 7.90 0.32
C ILE A 27 2.90 8.23 -1.16
N ILE A 28 3.22 7.25 -1.99
CA ILE A 28 3.21 7.33 -3.45
C ILE A 28 1.93 6.66 -3.93
N HIS A 29 1.17 7.33 -4.78
CA HIS A 29 -0.14 6.85 -5.20
C HIS A 29 -0.44 7.16 -6.66
N HIS A 30 -1.34 6.38 -7.24
CA HIS A 30 -1.88 6.61 -8.58
C HIS A 30 -2.81 7.84 -8.63
N ASP A 31 -3.09 8.37 -9.83
CA ASP A 31 -3.80 9.65 -10.02
C ASP A 31 -5.31 9.53 -10.33
N ASP A 32 -5.84 8.31 -10.33
CA ASP A 32 -7.26 7.99 -10.50
C ASP A 32 -8.04 7.92 -9.17
N ALA A 33 -9.31 7.51 -9.20
CA ALA A 33 -10.15 7.52 -8.02
C ALA A 33 -9.71 6.46 -7.00
N ASP A 34 -9.27 5.28 -7.44
CA ASP A 34 -8.75 4.23 -6.57
C ASP A 34 -7.45 4.68 -5.87
N GLY A 35 -6.53 5.31 -6.60
CA GLY A 35 -5.29 5.86 -6.07
C GLY A 35 -5.51 7.00 -5.08
N LEU A 36 -6.41 7.95 -5.39
CA LEU A 36 -6.76 9.05 -4.50
C LEU A 36 -7.45 8.54 -3.20
N CYS A 37 -8.35 7.57 -3.31
CA CYS A 37 -8.98 6.95 -2.14
C CYS A 37 -7.97 6.18 -1.30
N SER A 38 -7.09 5.41 -1.94
CA SER A 38 -6.00 4.66 -1.30
C SER A 38 -5.06 5.57 -0.50
N ALA A 39 -4.65 6.69 -1.11
CA ALA A 39 -3.84 7.71 -0.45
C ALA A 39 -4.56 8.32 0.75
N ALA A 40 -5.84 8.70 0.61
CA ALA A 40 -6.62 9.29 1.69
C ALA A 40 -6.82 8.33 2.87
N ILE A 41 -7.12 7.05 2.60
CA ILE A 41 -7.25 6.00 3.61
C ILE A 41 -5.94 5.83 4.37
N THR A 42 -4.84 5.63 3.63
CA THR A 42 -3.52 5.36 4.21
C THR A 42 -3.01 6.56 5.00
N GLN A 43 -3.16 7.77 4.44
CA GLN A 43 -2.83 9.02 5.12
C GLN A 43 -3.57 9.12 6.46
N LYS A 44 -4.90 8.96 6.43
CA LYS A 44 -5.71 9.14 7.64
C LYS A 44 -5.38 8.11 8.71
N ALA A 45 -5.11 6.87 8.29
CA ALA A 45 -4.70 5.79 9.18
C ALA A 45 -3.36 6.07 9.86
N LEU A 46 -2.37 6.56 9.11
CA LEU A 46 -1.04 6.90 9.65
C LEU A 46 -1.08 8.14 10.55
N GLU A 47 -1.85 9.17 10.19
CA GLU A 47 -2.05 10.37 11.01
C GLU A 47 -2.67 10.04 12.37
N ARG A 48 -3.59 9.05 12.42
CA ARG A 48 -4.18 8.55 13.68
C ARG A 48 -3.16 7.88 14.60
N GLU A 49 -2.10 7.32 14.04
CA GLU A 49 -0.97 6.77 14.79
C GLU A 49 0.09 7.85 15.12
N GLY A 50 -0.17 9.12 14.79
CA GLY A 50 0.74 10.24 15.07
C GLY A 50 1.88 10.40 14.05
N ILE A 51 1.79 9.73 12.90
CA ILE A 51 2.80 9.76 11.84
C ILE A 51 2.42 10.86 10.85
N LYS A 52 3.33 11.81 10.57
CA LYS A 52 3.12 12.81 9.52
C LYS A 52 3.24 12.17 8.14
N THR A 53 2.53 12.70 7.16
CA THR A 53 2.55 12.14 5.81
C THR A 53 2.93 13.18 4.77
N LYS A 54 3.59 12.71 3.70
CA LYS A 54 3.80 13.44 2.45
C LYS A 54 3.29 12.58 1.32
N THR A 55 2.41 13.12 0.48
CA THR A 55 1.85 12.40 -0.66
C THR A 55 2.57 12.82 -1.95
N PHE A 56 2.78 11.86 -2.85
CA PHE A 56 3.31 12.06 -4.19
C PHE A 56 2.43 11.28 -5.17
N CYS A 57 1.73 12.02 -6.02
CA CYS A 57 0.85 11.47 -7.03
C CYS A 57 1.67 11.16 -8.30
N LEU A 58 1.47 9.97 -8.88
CA LEU A 58 2.13 9.53 -10.10
C LEU A 58 1.12 8.82 -11.02
N GLU A 59 1.10 9.17 -12.31
CA GLU A 59 0.34 8.43 -13.33
C GLU A 59 0.88 7.00 -13.54
N LYS A 60 2.16 6.78 -13.27
CA LYS A 60 2.79 5.45 -13.31
C LYS A 60 4.14 5.46 -12.61
N VAL A 61 4.70 4.27 -12.43
CA VAL A 61 6.03 4.11 -11.88
C VAL A 61 7.10 4.55 -12.89
N TYR A 62 7.99 5.43 -12.45
CA TYR A 62 9.19 5.85 -13.18
C TYR A 62 10.43 5.48 -12.38
N ALA A 63 11.44 4.90 -13.03
CA ALA A 63 12.66 4.42 -12.37
C ALA A 63 13.41 5.55 -11.66
N GLU A 64 13.46 6.72 -12.27
CA GLU A 64 14.10 7.93 -11.74
C GLU A 64 13.42 8.41 -10.46
N VAL A 65 12.08 8.27 -10.38
CA VAL A 65 11.31 8.62 -9.19
C VAL A 65 11.57 7.61 -8.07
N ILE A 66 11.57 6.31 -8.37
CA ILE A 66 11.94 5.28 -7.38
C ILE A 66 13.36 5.53 -6.86
N GLU A 67 14.31 5.79 -7.75
CA GLU A 67 15.69 6.07 -7.36
C GLU A 67 15.80 7.26 -6.41
N ASP A 68 15.14 8.38 -6.73
CA ASP A 68 15.15 9.57 -5.87
C ASP A 68 14.46 9.33 -4.52
N VAL A 69 13.27 8.73 -4.52
CA VAL A 69 12.51 8.40 -3.30
C VAL A 69 13.32 7.48 -2.39
N HIS A 70 13.99 6.47 -2.94
CA HIS A 70 14.79 5.50 -2.18
C HIS A 70 16.25 5.91 -1.98
N SER A 71 16.64 7.12 -2.38
CA SER A 71 18.02 7.62 -2.27
C SER A 71 18.48 7.81 -0.81
N LYS A 72 17.54 8.04 0.11
CA LYS A 72 17.79 8.19 1.55
C LYS A 72 17.60 6.85 2.28
N THR A 73 18.04 6.81 3.54
CA THR A 73 17.97 5.63 4.42
C THR A 73 17.11 5.92 5.65
N GLY A 74 16.44 4.89 6.17
CA GLY A 74 15.64 4.98 7.39
C GLY A 74 14.28 5.66 7.19
N GLN A 75 13.80 5.74 5.95
CA GLN A 75 12.46 6.23 5.65
C GLN A 75 11.41 5.11 5.79
N THR A 76 10.16 5.53 5.96
CA THR A 76 8.98 4.70 5.76
C THR A 76 8.28 5.17 4.50
N ILE A 77 8.11 4.26 3.53
CA ILE A 77 7.54 4.55 2.22
C ILE A 77 6.37 3.61 1.99
N PHE A 78 5.23 4.17 1.59
CA PHE A 78 4.06 3.44 1.16
C PHE A 78 3.87 3.68 -0.33
N TYR A 79 3.75 2.62 -1.10
CA TYR A 79 3.16 2.68 -2.44
C TYR A 79 1.72 2.15 -2.32
N VAL A 80 0.75 2.95 -2.76
CA VAL A 80 -0.67 2.63 -2.61
C VAL A 80 -1.36 2.75 -3.95
N ASP A 81 -2.06 1.69 -4.35
CA ASP A 81 -2.63 1.53 -5.69
C ASP A 81 -1.60 1.63 -6.84
N ILE A 82 -0.34 1.39 -6.51
CA ILE A 82 0.77 1.42 -7.44
C ILE A 82 1.91 0.61 -6.85
N GLY A 83 2.78 0.08 -7.71
CA GLY A 83 4.09 -0.44 -7.30
C GLY A 83 4.24 -1.95 -7.29
N SER A 84 3.19 -2.76 -7.13
CA SER A 84 3.31 -4.24 -7.10
C SER A 84 3.91 -4.79 -8.39
N SER A 85 3.50 -4.27 -9.55
CA SER A 85 4.07 -4.66 -10.86
C SER A 85 5.55 -4.28 -11.05
N HIS A 86 6.10 -3.50 -10.12
CA HIS A 86 7.49 -3.03 -10.10
C HIS A 86 8.20 -3.31 -8.76
N ALA A 87 7.68 -4.24 -7.94
CA ALA A 87 8.29 -4.57 -6.65
C ALA A 87 9.74 -5.10 -6.79
N ASP A 88 10.07 -5.71 -7.92
CA ASP A 88 11.44 -6.09 -8.30
C ASP A 88 12.38 -4.87 -8.42
N LEU A 89 11.95 -3.85 -9.15
CA LEU A 89 12.69 -2.60 -9.36
C LEU A 89 12.78 -1.78 -8.06
N ILE A 90 11.66 -1.69 -7.32
CA ILE A 90 11.63 -1.04 -6.00
C ILE A 90 12.64 -1.72 -5.05
N SER A 91 12.72 -3.06 -5.07
CA SER A 91 13.72 -3.81 -4.29
C SER A 91 15.16 -3.46 -4.70
N GLU A 92 15.42 -3.37 -6.01
CA GLU A 92 16.75 -3.05 -6.55
C GLU A 92 17.24 -1.66 -6.13
N TYR A 93 16.34 -0.68 -6.04
CA TYR A 93 16.67 0.65 -5.55
C TYR A 93 16.66 0.74 -4.02
N ASN A 94 15.76 0.04 -3.31
CA ASN A 94 15.63 0.14 -1.86
C ASN A 94 16.86 -0.40 -1.12
N LYS A 95 17.41 -1.55 -1.52
CA LYS A 95 18.64 -2.14 -0.96
C LYS A 95 18.67 -2.18 0.58
N GLU A 96 17.58 -2.62 1.18
CA GLU A 96 17.37 -2.70 2.63
C GLU A 96 17.49 -1.36 3.38
N ARG A 97 17.43 -0.23 2.66
CA ARG A 97 17.58 1.10 3.28
C ARG A 97 16.33 1.56 4.01
N ASN A 98 15.16 1.33 3.43
CA ASN A 98 13.89 1.88 3.92
C ASN A 98 12.87 0.77 4.16
N LEU A 99 12.00 0.98 5.15
CA LEU A 99 10.78 0.20 5.28
C LEU A 99 9.84 0.63 4.15
N THR A 100 9.53 -0.29 3.25
CA THR A 100 8.66 -0.03 2.10
C THR A 100 7.48 -0.98 2.17
N ILE A 101 6.27 -0.45 2.14
CA ILE A 101 5.03 -1.23 2.16
C ILE A 101 4.26 -0.94 0.87
N ILE A 102 3.88 -1.98 0.14
CA ILE A 102 3.08 -1.87 -1.09
C ILE A 102 1.67 -2.37 -0.78
N LEU A 103 0.67 -1.53 -1.04
CA LEU A 103 -0.76 -1.79 -0.88
C LEU A 103 -1.44 -1.57 -2.23
N ASP A 104 -1.39 -2.60 -3.07
CA ASP A 104 -1.76 -2.50 -4.48
C ASP A 104 -2.61 -3.72 -4.89
N HIS A 105 -3.16 -3.69 -6.09
CA HIS A 105 -3.99 -4.74 -6.68
C HIS A 105 -3.50 -5.21 -8.06
N HIS A 106 -2.67 -4.44 -8.76
CA HIS A 106 -2.10 -4.81 -10.05
C HIS A 106 -1.22 -6.08 -10.00
N ASP A 107 -1.04 -6.75 -11.14
CA ASP A 107 -0.24 -7.97 -11.29
C ASP A 107 1.13 -7.84 -10.59
N PRO A 108 1.38 -8.60 -9.49
CA PRO A 108 2.58 -8.41 -8.70
C PRO A 108 3.81 -9.06 -9.33
N LYS A 109 4.96 -8.42 -9.12
CA LYS A 109 6.27 -9.05 -9.30
C LYS A 109 6.88 -9.41 -7.94
N ASN A 110 7.80 -10.35 -7.94
CA ASN A 110 8.46 -10.76 -6.70
C ASN A 110 9.39 -9.65 -6.17
N SER A 111 9.09 -9.17 -4.96
CA SER A 111 10.04 -8.43 -4.14
C SER A 111 11.26 -9.30 -3.81
N LYS A 112 12.47 -8.73 -3.91
CA LYS A 112 13.74 -9.39 -3.58
C LYS A 112 14.36 -8.83 -2.29
N ASP A 113 13.83 -7.72 -1.79
CA ASP A 113 14.34 -7.00 -0.63
C ASP A 113 13.45 -7.29 0.59
N PRO A 114 14.00 -7.80 1.71
CA PRO A 114 13.21 -8.13 2.90
C PRO A 114 12.53 -6.92 3.57
N LYS A 115 12.93 -5.68 3.24
CA LYS A 115 12.26 -4.46 3.69
C LYS A 115 11.22 -3.91 2.71
N VAL A 116 11.01 -4.56 1.57
CA VAL A 116 9.92 -4.25 0.64
C VAL A 116 8.83 -5.30 0.82
N LEU A 117 7.81 -4.91 1.60
CA LEU A 117 6.68 -5.74 2.01
C LEU A 117 5.51 -5.49 1.06
N ASP A 118 5.32 -6.39 0.10
CA ASP A 118 4.16 -6.37 -0.80
C ASP A 118 2.98 -7.11 -0.17
N LEU A 119 1.92 -6.37 0.16
CA LEU A 119 0.69 -6.87 0.77
C LEU A 119 -0.46 -6.95 -0.22
N ASN A 120 -0.21 -6.89 -1.52
CA ASN A 120 -1.21 -7.14 -2.56
C ASN A 120 -1.93 -8.47 -2.33
N LEU A 121 -3.27 -8.46 -2.39
CA LEU A 121 -4.08 -9.64 -2.07
C LEU A 121 -3.95 -10.77 -3.10
N GLU A 122 -3.42 -10.51 -4.30
CA GLU A 122 -3.08 -11.56 -5.26
C GLU A 122 -2.06 -12.56 -4.70
N ASN A 123 -1.15 -12.10 -3.84
CA ASN A 123 -0.21 -12.96 -3.11
C ASN A 123 -0.92 -13.94 -2.14
N PHE A 124 -2.22 -13.74 -1.90
CA PHE A 124 -3.04 -14.54 -0.99
C PHE A 124 -4.25 -15.19 -1.69
N GLY A 125 -4.22 -15.26 -3.03
CA GLY A 125 -5.18 -16.02 -3.85
C GLY A 125 -6.44 -15.26 -4.30
N PHE A 126 -6.44 -13.93 -4.21
CA PHE A 126 -7.45 -13.06 -4.79
C PHE A 126 -7.04 -12.57 -6.18
N LYS A 127 -7.93 -11.86 -6.88
CA LYS A 127 -7.67 -11.22 -8.17
C LYS A 127 -7.92 -9.72 -8.08
N GLY A 128 -6.93 -8.90 -8.40
CA GLY A 128 -6.99 -7.44 -8.27
C GLY A 128 -7.94 -6.75 -9.23
N GLU A 129 -8.23 -7.35 -10.38
CA GLU A 129 -9.16 -6.76 -11.36
C GLU A 129 -10.63 -7.14 -11.12
N THR A 130 -10.92 -7.94 -10.09
CA THR A 130 -12.28 -8.45 -9.84
C THR A 130 -12.69 -8.49 -8.37
N ASP A 131 -11.80 -8.90 -7.47
CA ASP A 131 -12.16 -9.22 -6.09
C ASP A 131 -11.93 -8.04 -5.13
N PHE A 132 -10.99 -7.15 -5.43
CA PHE A 132 -10.60 -6.02 -4.58
C PHE A 132 -9.87 -4.95 -5.38
N SER A 133 -9.94 -3.69 -4.95
CA SER A 133 -9.19 -2.56 -5.52
C SER A 133 -8.01 -2.19 -4.62
N GLY A 134 -7.12 -1.29 -5.06
CA GLY A 134 -6.08 -0.69 -4.24
C GLY A 134 -6.64 -0.06 -2.96
N ALA A 135 -7.78 0.64 -3.06
CA ALA A 135 -8.43 1.26 -1.90
C ALA A 135 -8.99 0.22 -0.93
N THR A 136 -9.46 -0.93 -1.44
CA THR A 136 -9.86 -2.05 -0.59
C THR A 136 -8.64 -2.62 0.16
N CYS A 137 -7.52 -2.84 -0.52
CA CYS A 137 -6.27 -3.30 0.10
C CYS A 137 -5.81 -2.32 1.20
N CYS A 138 -5.80 -1.03 0.91
CA CYS A 138 -5.46 0.04 1.85
C CYS A 138 -6.39 0.08 3.06
N TYR A 139 -7.70 -0.11 2.86
CA TYR A 139 -8.67 -0.14 3.95
C TYR A 139 -8.50 -1.35 4.85
N LEU A 140 -8.24 -2.54 4.29
CA LEU A 140 -7.98 -3.74 5.09
C LEU A 140 -6.73 -3.54 5.96
N PHE A 141 -5.65 -3.01 5.39
CA PHE A 141 -4.45 -2.64 6.15
C PHE A 141 -4.74 -1.60 7.24
N ALA A 142 -5.44 -0.51 6.90
CA ALA A 142 -5.81 0.54 7.85
C ALA A 142 -6.64 0.01 9.02
N LYS A 143 -7.63 -0.85 8.75
CA LYS A 143 -8.48 -1.48 9.76
C LYS A 143 -7.68 -2.43 10.66
N ALA A 144 -6.73 -3.16 10.10
CA ALA A 144 -5.81 -4.01 10.86
C ALA A 144 -4.88 -3.17 11.75
N LEU A 145 -4.40 -2.02 11.26
CA LEU A 145 -3.55 -1.10 12.01
C LEU A 145 -4.27 -0.55 13.24
N ASN A 146 -5.52 -0.10 13.04
CA ASN A 146 -6.36 0.44 14.09
C ASN A 146 -7.84 0.26 13.74
N LYS A 147 -8.59 -0.42 14.61
CA LYS A 147 -10.02 -0.72 14.40
C LYS A 147 -10.89 0.53 14.24
N SER A 148 -10.45 1.69 14.74
CA SER A 148 -11.17 2.96 14.56
C SER A 148 -11.22 3.41 13.08
N ASN A 149 -10.36 2.88 12.22
CA ASN A 149 -10.36 3.13 10.77
C ASN A 149 -11.54 2.50 10.02
N TYR A 150 -12.46 1.82 10.72
CA TYR A 150 -13.70 1.30 10.10
C TYR A 150 -14.53 2.40 9.43
N ASP A 151 -14.42 3.65 9.89
CA ASP A 151 -15.12 4.81 9.35
C ASP A 151 -14.60 5.26 7.97
N LEU A 152 -13.45 4.74 7.52
CA LEU A 152 -12.88 5.00 6.20
C LEU A 152 -13.45 4.09 5.10
N GLY A 153 -14.34 3.15 5.45
CA GLY A 153 -14.86 2.16 4.50
C GLY A 153 -15.58 2.76 3.28
N TYR A 154 -16.13 3.99 3.39
CA TYR A 154 -16.75 4.65 2.25
C TYR A 154 -15.73 5.04 1.16
N LEU A 155 -14.47 5.34 1.52
CA LEU A 155 -13.42 5.61 0.55
C LEU A 155 -13.03 4.34 -0.21
N ALA A 156 -12.97 3.20 0.49
CA ALA A 156 -12.74 1.91 -0.15
C ALA A 156 -13.84 1.59 -1.17
N LEU A 157 -15.10 1.85 -0.80
CA LEU A 157 -16.23 1.67 -1.71
C LEU A 157 -16.13 2.57 -2.94
N VAL A 158 -15.74 3.84 -2.78
CA VAL A 158 -15.58 4.79 -3.89
C VAL A 158 -14.45 4.35 -4.83
N GLY A 159 -13.28 3.99 -4.30
CA GLY A 159 -12.15 3.52 -5.13
C GLY A 159 -12.51 2.24 -5.89
N SER A 160 -13.17 1.29 -5.22
CA SER A 160 -13.58 0.03 -5.86
C SER A 160 -14.64 0.18 -6.95
N CYS A 161 -15.24 1.36 -7.14
CA CYS A 161 -16.11 1.61 -8.30
C CYS A 161 -15.33 1.70 -9.63
N GLU A 162 -14.00 1.81 -9.61
CA GLU A 162 -13.17 1.74 -10.83
C GLU A 162 -12.93 0.32 -11.32
N ILE A 163 -13.18 -0.71 -10.49
CA ILE A 163 -13.07 -2.10 -10.92
C ILE A 163 -14.05 -2.34 -12.09
N PRO A 164 -13.59 -2.76 -13.28
CA PRO A 164 -14.39 -2.82 -14.51
C PRO A 164 -15.63 -3.71 -14.41
N GLU A 165 -15.57 -4.77 -13.60
CA GLU A 165 -16.68 -5.71 -13.43
C GLU A 165 -17.83 -5.16 -12.55
N GLY A 166 -17.60 -4.06 -11.83
CA GLY A 166 -18.56 -3.47 -10.90
C GLY A 166 -18.91 -4.37 -9.71
N PHE A 167 -19.88 -3.92 -8.90
CA PHE A 167 -20.42 -4.72 -7.80
C PHE A 167 -21.21 -5.91 -8.36
N LYS A 168 -20.70 -7.14 -8.20
CA LYS A 168 -21.49 -8.36 -8.44
C LYS A 168 -22.38 -8.62 -7.21
N SER A 169 -23.67 -8.32 -7.35
CA SER A 169 -24.73 -8.61 -6.36
C SER A 169 -25.04 -10.10 -6.25
#